data_AF-A0A958X6K1-F1
#
_entry.id   AF-A0A958X6K1-F1
#
_cell.length_a   1.000
_cell.length_b   1.000
_cell.length_c   1.000
_cell.angle_alpha   90.00
_cell.angle_beta   90.00
_cell.angle_gamma   90.00
#
_symmetry.space_group_name_H-M   'P 1'
#
loop_
_entity.id
_entity.type
_entity.pdbx_description
1 polymer ?
#
loop_
_entity_poly.entity_id
_entity_poly.type
_entity_poly.pdbx_seq_one_letter_code
_entity_poly.pdbx_strand_id
1 'polypeptide(L)'
;MKKMIYATVLLLFTAAQLYSQNHDLQIKATGTGNTTGHIADLRVFNPGTEAKEFILLPCIIPSDGHNQKYIVVFVIRRWIQPGSMANIPVDGYCIDIFSPPVPKGHEMPSFWTWVQEKDIPESEKNPLDYFRKASKAFDELKKEGLVSTPFSSQPDKEKEASIQHSLWIEHSDGKYTKDQFRENTIKQFEAATGKKFEESSEEVRQGVEAGVTDFWTVFEAVGKKVKVVVVEVEPGSQDGPIEISVEDKFCECGTVSLKAKVFIKDPFQPEVACKDLVLNSGSNVRDTIEYKVIPNYEIRMELEDIVTRCTECQDGECAPKEVQISFDSEGMKSNNKEEVTPEEGKAKMAARTVTNLGRTKKAEESPVRLFITVTYVCASDPCKSRSDKCKAKFEVTIPRK
;
A
#
# COMPACT_ATOMS: atom_id res chain seq x y z
N MET A 1 52.76 32.67 6.70
CA MET A 1 51.36 33.20 6.76
C MET A 1 50.74 33.48 5.39
N LYS A 2 51.32 34.31 4.50
CA LYS A 2 50.70 34.64 3.19
C LYS A 2 50.37 33.43 2.30
N LYS A 3 51.23 32.40 2.23
CA LYS A 3 50.98 31.17 1.43
C LYS A 3 49.82 30.30 1.96
N MET A 4 49.51 30.39 3.26
CA MET A 4 48.44 29.60 3.87
C MET A 4 47.05 30.22 3.58
N ILE A 5 46.98 31.55 3.51
CA ILE A 5 45.75 32.29 3.16
C ILE A 5 45.32 31.99 1.71
N TYR A 6 46.25 31.95 0.76
CA TYR A 6 45.93 31.61 -0.63
C TYR A 6 45.42 30.18 -0.80
N ALA A 7 45.97 29.21 -0.06
CA ALA A 7 45.50 27.84 -0.09
C ALA A 7 44.07 27.71 0.46
N THR A 8 43.75 28.38 1.57
CA THR A 8 42.40 28.37 2.15
C THR A 8 41.37 29.07 1.27
N VAL A 9 41.71 30.21 0.65
CA VAL A 9 40.82 30.92 -0.28
C VAL A 9 40.58 30.11 -1.55
N LEU A 10 41.60 29.43 -2.09
CA LEU A 10 41.46 28.55 -3.26
C LEU A 10 40.57 27.33 -2.95
N LEU A 11 40.74 26.72 -1.76
CA LEU A 11 39.91 25.59 -1.30
C LEU A 11 38.44 25.99 -1.10
N LEU A 12 38.18 27.17 -0.54
CA LEU A 12 36.83 27.72 -0.39
C LEU A 12 36.19 28.05 -1.75
N PHE A 13 36.97 28.54 -2.72
CA PHE A 13 36.48 28.80 -4.08
C PHE A 13 36.15 27.52 -4.84
N THR A 14 36.97 26.46 -4.71
CA THR A 14 36.67 25.16 -5.32
C THR A 14 35.49 24.46 -4.67
N ALA A 15 35.33 24.55 -3.36
CA ALA A 15 34.18 23.99 -2.65
C ALA A 15 32.87 24.71 -3.03
N ALA A 16 32.90 26.03 -3.21
CA ALA A 16 31.75 26.81 -3.70
C ALA A 16 31.40 26.51 -5.17
N GLN A 17 32.40 26.27 -6.03
CA GLN A 17 32.15 25.88 -7.42
C GLN A 17 31.59 24.46 -7.56
N LEU A 18 31.98 23.52 -6.68
CA LEU A 18 31.39 22.18 -6.61
C LEU A 18 29.95 22.19 -6.05
N TYR A 19 29.63 23.10 -5.13
CA TYR A 19 28.25 23.27 -4.62
C TYR A 19 27.29 23.89 -5.65
N SER A 20 27.82 24.60 -6.66
CA SER A 20 27.03 25.29 -7.68
C SER A 20 26.53 24.40 -8.83
N GLN A 21 26.99 23.14 -8.95
CA GLN A 21 26.67 22.31 -10.13
C GLN A 21 25.35 21.52 -10.06
N ASN A 22 24.63 21.55 -8.93
CA ASN A 22 23.34 20.85 -8.80
C ASN A 22 22.09 21.75 -8.85
N HIS A 23 22.24 23.06 -9.07
CA HIS A 23 21.12 24.02 -9.18
C HIS A 23 21.09 24.71 -10.55
N ASP A 24 21.33 23.91 -11.56
CA ASP A 24 21.49 24.33 -12.95
C ASP A 24 20.16 24.71 -13.64
N LEU A 25 19.03 24.40 -12.99
CA LEU A 25 17.68 24.83 -13.33
C LEU A 25 17.14 25.68 -12.19
N GLN A 26 16.46 26.77 -12.53
CA GLN A 26 15.70 27.56 -11.56
C GLN A 26 14.26 27.06 -11.58
N ILE A 27 13.79 26.55 -10.44
CA ILE A 27 12.47 25.92 -10.33
C ILE A 27 11.64 26.67 -9.30
N LYS A 28 10.44 27.10 -9.70
CA LYS A 28 9.43 27.66 -8.80
C LYS A 28 8.13 26.87 -8.91
N ALA A 29 7.58 26.48 -7.77
CA ALA A 29 6.31 25.77 -7.67
C ALA A 29 5.21 26.69 -7.16
N THR A 30 4.03 26.63 -7.78
CA THR A 30 2.83 27.35 -7.31
C THR A 30 1.62 26.42 -7.26
N GLY A 31 0.80 26.54 -6.23
CA GLY A 31 -0.40 25.71 -6.06
C GLY A 31 -1.53 26.10 -7.01
N THR A 32 -2.46 25.17 -7.21
CA THR A 32 -3.67 25.39 -8.03
C THR A 32 -4.94 25.57 -7.19
N GLY A 33 -4.89 25.26 -5.89
CA GLY A 33 -6.05 25.17 -5.01
C GLY A 33 -6.76 23.81 -5.02
N ASN A 34 -6.28 22.83 -5.80
CA ASN A 34 -6.86 21.50 -5.84
C ASN A 34 -6.25 20.56 -4.80
N THR A 35 -7.07 19.63 -4.29
CA THR A 35 -6.62 18.56 -3.37
C THR A 35 -6.16 17.30 -4.10
N THR A 36 -6.61 17.10 -5.33
CA THR A 36 -6.27 15.96 -6.20
C THR A 36 -6.17 16.39 -7.67
N GLY A 37 -5.61 15.52 -8.51
CA GLY A 37 -5.37 15.84 -9.92
C GLY A 37 -4.30 16.92 -10.02
N HIS A 38 -4.52 17.95 -10.83
CA HIS A 38 -3.55 19.04 -11.04
C HIS A 38 -3.41 19.93 -9.80
N ILE A 39 -2.43 19.61 -8.95
CA ILE A 39 -2.19 20.27 -7.65
C ILE A 39 -1.21 21.45 -7.73
N ALA A 40 -0.30 21.45 -8.71
CA ALA A 40 0.75 22.46 -8.81
C ALA A 40 1.17 22.77 -10.25
N ASP A 41 1.72 23.96 -10.44
CA ASP A 41 2.43 24.38 -11.65
C ASP A 41 3.91 24.62 -11.31
N LEU A 42 4.80 23.92 -12.02
CA LEU A 42 6.24 24.18 -11.95
C LEU A 42 6.67 25.09 -13.09
N ARG A 43 7.33 26.19 -12.74
CA ARG A 43 8.08 27.05 -13.67
C ARG A 43 9.53 26.66 -13.61
N VAL A 44 10.02 26.01 -14.67
CA VAL A 44 11.40 25.52 -14.78
C VAL A 44 12.13 26.35 -15.83
N PHE A 45 13.11 27.13 -15.40
CA PHE A 45 13.94 27.97 -16.26
C PHE A 45 15.36 27.41 -16.35
N ASN A 46 15.86 27.28 -17.58
CA ASN A 46 17.24 26.87 -17.84
C ASN A 46 18.08 28.11 -18.23
N PRO A 47 18.85 28.71 -17.30
CA PRO A 47 19.72 29.83 -17.61
C PRO A 47 20.98 29.43 -18.41
N GLY A 48 21.23 28.13 -18.58
CA GLY A 48 22.42 27.61 -19.24
C GLY A 48 22.39 27.75 -20.76
N THR A 49 23.50 27.39 -21.38
CA THR A 49 23.70 27.40 -22.84
C THR A 49 23.39 26.07 -23.52
N GLU A 50 23.14 25.01 -22.74
CA GLU A 50 22.84 23.66 -23.22
C GLU A 50 21.47 23.20 -22.73
N ALA A 51 20.79 22.37 -23.52
CA ALA A 51 19.51 21.79 -23.13
C ALA A 51 19.70 20.85 -21.94
N LYS A 52 18.79 20.90 -20.97
CA LYS A 52 18.87 20.09 -19.75
C LYS A 52 17.62 19.25 -19.58
N GLU A 53 17.79 18.00 -19.12
CA GLU A 53 16.67 17.15 -18.75
C GLU A 53 16.20 17.54 -17.33
N PHE A 54 14.94 17.89 -17.22
CA PHE A 54 14.21 17.98 -15.96
C PHE A 54 13.46 16.66 -15.73
N ILE A 55 13.71 16.03 -14.58
CA ILE A 55 13.03 14.82 -14.14
C ILE A 55 12.44 15.05 -12.76
N LEU A 56 11.12 14.89 -12.64
CA LEU A 56 10.43 14.75 -11.35
C LEU A 56 10.05 13.28 -11.18
N LEU A 57 10.67 12.62 -10.21
CA LEU A 57 10.30 11.28 -9.76
C LEU A 57 9.15 11.36 -8.75
N PRO A 58 8.47 10.24 -8.44
CA PRO A 58 7.53 10.20 -7.34
C PRO A 58 8.16 10.77 -6.05
N CYS A 59 7.42 11.62 -5.36
CA CYS A 59 7.92 12.37 -4.23
C CYS A 59 6.81 12.79 -3.28
N ILE A 60 7.20 13.21 -2.08
CA ILE A 60 6.36 13.90 -1.11
C ILE A 60 6.67 15.39 -1.17
N ILE A 61 5.64 16.19 -1.38
CA ILE A 61 5.69 17.64 -1.18
C ILE A 61 5.36 17.89 0.30
N PRO A 62 6.30 18.40 1.11
CA PRO A 62 6.05 18.65 2.52
C PRO A 62 4.98 19.72 2.72
N SER A 63 4.48 19.86 3.94
CA SER A 63 3.69 21.04 4.34
C SER A 63 4.62 22.23 4.60
N ASP A 64 4.12 23.45 4.38
CA ASP A 64 4.76 24.69 4.86
C ASP A 64 4.34 25.05 6.31
N GLY A 65 3.58 24.18 6.97
CA GLY A 65 2.99 24.40 8.30
C GLY A 65 1.58 25.01 8.28
N HIS A 66 1.11 25.46 7.11
CA HIS A 66 -0.22 26.04 6.94
C HIS A 66 -1.08 25.29 5.92
N ASN A 67 -0.47 24.76 4.87
CA ASN A 67 -1.13 24.10 3.75
C ASN A 67 -0.85 22.59 3.74
N GLN A 68 -1.65 21.87 2.96
CA GLN A 68 -1.56 20.42 2.80
C GLN A 68 -0.18 19.94 2.34
N LYS A 69 0.20 18.76 2.83
CA LYS A 69 1.23 17.89 2.25
C LYS A 69 0.63 17.10 1.08
N TYR A 70 1.43 16.81 0.05
CA TYR A 70 0.99 16.06 -1.13
C TYR A 70 1.93 14.91 -1.48
N ILE A 71 1.42 13.91 -2.18
CA ILE A 71 2.22 12.97 -2.96
C ILE A 71 2.10 13.28 -4.45
N VAL A 72 3.22 13.14 -5.16
CA VAL A 72 3.29 13.06 -6.62
C VAL A 72 3.64 11.63 -6.97
N VAL A 73 2.80 10.97 -7.76
CA VAL A 73 2.88 9.52 -8.00
C VAL A 73 3.39 9.17 -9.41
N PHE A 74 3.52 10.17 -10.28
CA PHE A 74 3.91 10.00 -11.68
C PHE A 74 5.33 10.55 -11.93
N VAL A 75 6.03 9.93 -12.88
CA VAL A 75 7.30 10.43 -13.39
C VAL A 75 7.04 11.48 -14.47
N ILE A 76 7.60 12.68 -14.31
CA ILE A 76 7.55 13.73 -15.33
C ILE A 76 8.96 13.95 -15.87
N ARG A 77 9.13 13.84 -17.19
CA ARG A 77 10.38 14.12 -17.90
C ARG A 77 10.18 15.20 -18.95
N ARG A 78 11.05 16.22 -18.97
CA ARG A 78 11.03 17.31 -19.95
C ARG A 78 12.44 17.76 -20.28
N TRP A 79 12.69 18.07 -21.54
CA TRP A 79 13.91 18.76 -21.96
C TRP A 79 13.67 20.26 -21.98
N ILE A 80 14.48 21.01 -21.23
CA ILE A 80 14.39 22.46 -21.10
C ILE A 80 15.48 23.08 -21.95
N GLN A 81 15.08 23.79 -23.01
CA GLN A 81 16.01 24.40 -23.95
C GLN A 81 16.81 25.54 -23.27
N PRO A 82 18.03 25.84 -23.75
CA PRO A 82 18.83 26.97 -23.27
C PRO A 82 18.04 28.28 -23.25
N GLY A 83 18.14 29.05 -22.17
CA GLY A 83 17.46 30.34 -22.03
C GLY A 83 15.93 30.28 -22.05
N SER A 84 15.32 29.09 -21.94
CA SER A 84 13.87 28.91 -22.03
C SER A 84 13.24 28.59 -20.67
N MET A 85 11.95 28.88 -20.56
CA MET A 85 11.11 28.54 -19.42
C MET A 85 10.02 27.55 -19.86
N ALA A 86 9.87 26.46 -19.10
CA ALA A 86 8.76 25.52 -19.26
C ALA A 86 7.78 25.67 -18.08
N ASN A 87 6.49 25.59 -18.39
CA ASN A 87 5.42 25.42 -17.41
C ASN A 87 5.01 23.94 -17.41
N ILE A 88 5.16 23.27 -16.27
CA ILE A 88 4.95 21.84 -16.13
C ILE A 88 3.83 21.64 -15.10
N PRO A 89 2.64 21.16 -15.51
CA PRO A 89 1.60 20.80 -14.56
C PRO A 89 2.03 19.56 -13.78
N VAL A 90 1.71 19.54 -12.48
CA VAL A 90 1.99 18.42 -11.58
C VAL A 90 0.69 17.91 -11.02
N ASP A 91 0.43 16.63 -11.30
CA ASP A 91 -0.69 15.92 -10.72
C ASP A 91 -0.27 15.20 -9.43
N GLY A 92 -1.17 15.16 -8.45
CA GLY A 92 -0.90 14.53 -7.16
C GLY A 92 -2.12 14.40 -6.28
N TYR A 93 -1.87 13.97 -5.04
CA TYR A 93 -2.90 13.68 -4.05
C TYR A 93 -2.52 14.31 -2.72
N CYS A 94 -3.48 14.97 -2.08
CA CYS A 94 -3.33 15.48 -0.74
C CYS A 94 -3.21 14.33 0.27
N ILE A 95 -2.36 14.47 1.28
CA ILE A 95 -2.19 13.45 2.33
C ILE A 95 -2.94 13.84 3.62
N ASP A 96 -3.31 15.11 3.80
CA ASP A 96 -3.99 15.60 5.00
C ASP A 96 -5.24 16.43 4.68
N ILE A 97 -6.42 15.87 4.98
CA ILE A 97 -7.70 16.55 4.74
C ILE A 97 -7.91 17.79 5.63
N PHE A 98 -7.21 17.89 6.76
CA PHE A 98 -7.45 18.94 7.75
C PHE A 98 -6.73 20.24 7.46
N SER A 99 -5.68 20.20 6.64
CA SER A 99 -5.02 21.39 6.12
C SER A 99 -5.73 21.88 4.85
N PRO A 100 -5.76 23.17 4.52
CA PRO A 100 -6.25 23.68 3.24
C PRO A 100 -5.26 23.43 2.09
N PRO A 101 -5.72 23.27 0.84
CA PRO A 101 -4.83 23.17 -0.31
C PRO A 101 -4.09 24.49 -0.54
N VAL A 102 -2.91 24.44 -1.17
CA VAL A 102 -2.14 25.65 -1.49
C VAL A 102 -2.95 26.46 -2.50
N PRO A 103 -3.38 27.70 -2.19
CA PRO A 103 -4.29 28.43 -3.06
C PRO A 103 -3.67 28.72 -4.43
N LYS A 104 -4.53 28.90 -5.44
CA LYS A 104 -4.09 29.16 -6.81
C LYS A 104 -3.08 30.31 -6.87
N GLY A 105 -1.94 30.07 -7.52
CA GLY A 105 -0.88 31.04 -7.72
C GLY A 105 -0.02 31.35 -6.48
N HIS A 106 -0.35 30.79 -5.32
CA HIS A 106 0.49 30.91 -4.13
C HIS A 106 1.69 29.97 -4.23
N GLU A 107 2.81 30.39 -3.65
CA GLU A 107 4.04 29.63 -3.67
C GLU A 107 3.89 28.36 -2.81
N MET A 108 4.35 27.23 -3.35
CA MET A 108 4.47 25.98 -2.60
C MET A 108 5.82 25.95 -1.87
N PRO A 109 6.03 25.00 -0.94
CA PRO A 109 7.36 24.68 -0.45
C PRO A 109 8.35 24.53 -1.60
N SER A 110 9.56 25.05 -1.38
CA SER A 110 10.65 25.01 -2.35
C SER A 110 10.77 23.62 -2.96
N PHE A 111 10.92 23.55 -4.28
CA PHE A 111 11.10 22.27 -5.00
C PHE A 111 12.24 21.42 -4.39
N TRP A 112 13.26 22.08 -3.87
CA TRP A 112 14.43 21.44 -3.26
C TRP A 112 14.16 20.81 -1.89
N THR A 113 13.01 21.08 -1.27
CA THR A 113 12.59 20.44 -0.01
C THR A 113 11.65 19.25 -0.27
N TRP A 114 11.34 18.93 -1.52
CA TRP A 114 10.48 17.79 -1.86
C TRP A 114 11.28 16.50 -1.66
N VAL A 115 10.69 15.54 -0.95
CA VAL A 115 11.38 14.30 -0.58
C VAL A 115 11.14 13.27 -1.68
N GLN A 116 12.17 12.94 -2.44
CA GLN A 116 12.07 11.90 -3.47
C GLN A 116 11.84 10.54 -2.84
N GLU A 117 11.14 9.66 -3.54
CA GLU A 117 10.81 8.33 -3.04
C GLU A 117 12.01 7.55 -2.48
N LYS A 118 13.13 7.57 -3.20
CA LYS A 118 14.38 6.88 -2.80
C LYS A 118 14.95 7.37 -1.48
N ASP A 119 14.58 8.58 -1.06
CA ASP A 119 15.06 9.25 0.16
C ASP A 119 14.02 9.15 1.29
N ILE A 120 12.85 8.54 1.05
CA ILE A 120 11.86 8.26 2.09
C ILE A 120 12.35 7.05 2.90
N PRO A 121 12.49 7.17 4.23
CA PRO A 121 12.83 6.03 5.07
C PRO A 121 11.83 4.90 4.87
N GLU A 122 12.35 3.68 4.71
CA GLU A 122 11.56 2.47 4.66
C GLU A 122 10.80 2.35 5.98
N SER A 123 9.53 2.76 5.95
CA SER A 123 8.65 2.82 7.10
C SER A 123 7.26 2.39 6.65
N GLU A 124 6.53 1.71 7.53
CA GLU A 124 5.17 1.22 7.26
C GLU A 124 4.17 2.32 6.87
N LYS A 125 4.51 3.60 7.03
CA LYS A 125 3.65 4.75 6.73
C LYS A 125 4.10 5.59 5.54
N ASN A 126 4.73 4.95 4.54
CA ASN A 126 5.07 5.64 3.30
C ASN A 126 3.79 5.88 2.46
N PRO A 127 3.32 7.14 2.29
CA PRO A 127 2.09 7.43 1.57
C PRO A 127 2.17 7.10 0.07
N LEU A 128 3.38 7.07 -0.54
CA LEU A 128 3.55 6.65 -1.93
C LEU A 128 3.33 5.15 -2.10
N ASP A 129 3.86 4.34 -1.18
CA ASP A 129 3.65 2.90 -1.18
C ASP A 129 2.18 2.56 -0.92
N TYR A 130 1.58 3.21 0.08
CA TYR A 130 0.15 3.07 0.36
C TYR A 130 -0.69 3.42 -0.87
N PHE A 131 -0.42 4.53 -1.57
CA PHE A 131 -1.15 4.91 -2.76
C PHE A 131 -1.14 3.82 -3.83
N ARG A 132 0.02 3.21 -4.10
CA ARG A 132 0.14 2.12 -5.10
C ARG A 132 -0.66 0.90 -4.70
N LYS A 133 -0.54 0.50 -3.42
CA LYS A 133 -1.32 -0.60 -2.86
C LYS A 133 -2.81 -0.31 -2.93
N ALA A 134 -3.24 0.92 -2.61
CA ALA A 134 -4.63 1.35 -2.66
C ALA A 134 -5.18 1.33 -4.09
N SER A 135 -4.38 1.76 -5.06
CA SER A 135 -4.74 1.65 -6.47
C SER A 135 -4.94 0.20 -6.90
N LYS A 136 -4.02 -0.71 -6.57
CA LYS A 136 -4.15 -2.16 -6.86
C LYS A 136 -5.38 -2.76 -6.18
N ALA A 137 -5.57 -2.46 -4.89
CA ALA A 137 -6.71 -2.91 -4.09
C ALA A 137 -8.05 -2.46 -4.69
N PHE A 138 -8.15 -1.20 -5.13
CA PHE A 138 -9.35 -0.71 -5.80
C PHE A 138 -9.65 -1.50 -7.08
N ASP A 139 -8.65 -1.73 -7.93
CA ASP A 139 -8.82 -2.47 -9.19
C ASP A 139 -9.29 -3.92 -8.95
N GLU A 140 -8.76 -4.57 -7.91
CA GLU A 140 -9.19 -5.91 -7.49
C GLU A 140 -10.64 -5.92 -6.98
N LEU A 141 -11.00 -5.01 -6.06
CA LEU A 141 -12.36 -4.89 -5.55
C LEU A 141 -13.36 -4.58 -6.67
N LYS A 142 -12.95 -3.75 -7.65
CA LYS A 142 -13.79 -3.43 -8.81
C LYS A 142 -14.03 -4.66 -9.68
N LYS A 143 -12.99 -5.46 -9.93
CA LYS A 143 -13.09 -6.73 -10.67
C LYS A 143 -13.98 -7.75 -9.95
N GLU A 144 -13.95 -7.77 -8.63
CA GLU A 144 -14.79 -8.64 -7.78
C GLU A 144 -16.26 -8.15 -7.69
N GLY A 145 -16.59 -7.00 -8.27
CA GLY A 145 -17.95 -6.42 -8.21
C GLY A 145 -18.29 -5.83 -6.84
N LEU A 146 -17.28 -5.55 -6.01
CA LEU A 146 -17.44 -5.02 -4.65
C LEU A 146 -17.39 -3.49 -4.58
N VAL A 147 -17.09 -2.81 -5.69
CA VAL A 147 -17.14 -1.36 -5.78
C VAL A 147 -18.45 -0.93 -6.42
N SER A 148 -19.35 -0.41 -5.58
CA SER A 148 -20.61 0.21 -5.99
C SER A 148 -20.71 1.58 -5.34
N THR A 149 -20.54 2.64 -6.13
CA THR A 149 -20.70 4.02 -5.66
C THR A 149 -21.60 4.83 -6.61
N PRO A 150 -22.08 6.00 -6.17
CA PRO A 150 -22.71 6.98 -7.06
C PRO A 150 -21.86 7.41 -8.27
N PHE A 151 -20.53 7.18 -8.25
CA PHE A 151 -19.63 7.49 -9.36
C PHE A 151 -19.38 6.31 -10.30
N SER A 152 -20.18 5.24 -10.24
CA SER A 152 -20.03 4.07 -11.12
C SER A 152 -20.06 4.39 -12.63
N SER A 153 -20.66 5.51 -13.05
CA SER A 153 -20.65 6.00 -14.43
C SER A 153 -19.39 6.81 -14.82
N GLN A 154 -18.53 7.12 -13.85
CA GLN A 154 -17.30 7.91 -14.00
C GLN A 154 -16.13 7.16 -13.33
N PRO A 155 -15.64 6.08 -13.97
CA PRO A 155 -14.71 5.13 -13.33
C PRO A 155 -13.41 5.78 -12.84
N ASP A 156 -12.86 6.73 -13.60
CA ASP A 156 -11.64 7.43 -13.20
C ASP A 156 -11.86 8.27 -11.93
N LYS A 157 -13.00 8.96 -11.81
CA LYS A 157 -13.35 9.72 -10.62
C LYS A 157 -13.69 8.83 -9.43
N GLU A 158 -14.36 7.70 -9.68
CA GLU A 158 -14.65 6.70 -8.63
C GLU A 158 -13.34 6.16 -8.04
N LYS A 159 -12.37 5.82 -8.89
CA LYS A 159 -11.05 5.36 -8.48
C LYS A 159 -10.29 6.45 -7.73
N GLU A 160 -10.21 7.66 -8.30
CA GLU A 160 -9.50 8.79 -7.70
C GLU A 160 -10.06 9.12 -6.30
N ALA A 161 -11.38 9.24 -6.17
CA ALA A 161 -12.04 9.51 -4.89
C ALA A 161 -11.79 8.37 -3.88
N SER A 162 -11.91 7.12 -4.32
CA SER A 162 -11.71 5.97 -3.43
C SER A 162 -10.28 5.90 -2.88
N ILE A 163 -9.29 6.13 -3.73
CA ILE A 163 -7.88 6.16 -3.32
C ILE A 163 -7.61 7.37 -2.42
N GLN A 164 -8.08 8.56 -2.79
CA GLN A 164 -7.86 9.79 -2.02
C GLN A 164 -8.44 9.70 -0.61
N HIS A 165 -9.70 9.28 -0.48
CA HIS A 165 -10.33 9.17 0.83
C HIS A 165 -9.72 8.04 1.67
N SER A 166 -9.34 6.91 1.06
CA SER A 166 -8.59 5.86 1.74
C SER A 166 -7.23 6.37 2.24
N LEU A 167 -6.53 7.17 1.44
CA LEU A 167 -5.25 7.80 1.82
C LEU A 167 -5.43 8.71 3.04
N TRP A 168 -6.49 9.53 3.07
CA TRP A 168 -6.80 10.36 4.23
C TRP A 168 -7.13 9.55 5.48
N ILE A 169 -7.88 8.45 5.37
CA ILE A 169 -8.17 7.57 6.52
C ILE A 169 -6.86 7.10 7.19
N GLU A 170 -5.82 6.82 6.39
CA GLU A 170 -4.58 6.26 6.90
C GLU A 170 -3.51 7.30 7.28
N HIS A 171 -3.40 8.42 6.55
CA HIS A 171 -2.24 9.32 6.62
C HIS A 171 -2.55 10.77 7.04
N SER A 172 -3.82 11.13 7.27
CA SER A 172 -4.13 12.45 7.80
C SER A 172 -3.59 12.61 9.23
N ASP A 173 -3.22 13.83 9.60
CA ASP A 173 -2.63 14.09 10.93
C ASP A 173 -3.68 14.01 12.06
N GLY A 174 -4.96 13.93 11.69
CA GLY A 174 -6.09 13.64 12.58
C GLY A 174 -6.85 12.38 12.19
N LYS A 175 -7.92 12.07 12.92
CA LYS A 175 -8.81 10.94 12.60
C LYS A 175 -9.88 11.40 11.61
N TYR A 176 -9.73 11.00 10.35
CA TYR A 176 -10.75 11.22 9.34
C TYR A 176 -11.93 10.23 9.49
N THR A 177 -13.16 10.73 9.64
CA THR A 177 -14.35 9.91 9.94
C THR A 177 -15.46 10.03 8.90
N LYS A 178 -16.37 9.04 8.92
CA LYS A 178 -17.58 9.03 8.09
C LYS A 178 -18.44 10.27 8.29
N ASP A 179 -18.55 10.76 9.52
CA ASP A 179 -19.36 11.94 9.83
C ASP A 179 -18.75 13.21 9.20
N GLN A 180 -17.42 13.34 9.22
CA GLN A 180 -16.74 14.45 8.54
C GLN A 180 -16.93 14.38 7.02
N PHE A 181 -16.86 13.17 6.44
CA PHE A 181 -17.18 12.97 5.03
C PHE A 181 -18.63 13.34 4.71
N ARG A 182 -19.57 12.91 5.55
CA ARG A 182 -21.00 13.24 5.45
C ARG A 182 -21.23 14.74 5.47
N GLU A 183 -20.67 15.44 6.46
CA GLU A 183 -20.78 16.90 6.60
C GLU A 183 -20.23 17.64 5.36
N ASN A 184 -19.07 17.21 4.85
CA ASN A 184 -18.50 17.80 3.65
C ASN A 184 -19.36 17.53 2.41
N THR A 185 -19.92 16.32 2.29
CA THR A 185 -20.85 15.97 1.20
C THR A 185 -22.11 16.84 1.26
N ILE A 186 -22.67 17.04 2.44
CA ILE A 186 -23.80 17.95 2.67
C ILE A 186 -23.44 19.38 2.28
N LYS A 187 -22.29 19.90 2.71
CA LYS A 187 -21.84 21.26 2.33
C LYS A 187 -21.72 21.42 0.81
N GLN A 188 -21.17 20.42 0.12
CA GLN A 188 -21.07 20.44 -1.34
C GLN A 188 -22.44 20.41 -2.00
N PHE A 189 -23.37 19.58 -1.49
CA PHE A 189 -24.76 19.56 -1.95
C PHE A 189 -25.44 20.92 -1.78
N GLU A 190 -25.34 21.55 -0.60
CA GLU A 190 -25.93 22.86 -0.35
C GLU A 190 -25.33 23.95 -1.25
N ALA A 191 -24.02 23.93 -1.45
CA ALA A 191 -23.33 24.86 -2.33
C ALA A 191 -23.74 24.70 -3.81
N ALA A 192 -23.93 23.46 -4.26
CA ALA A 192 -24.29 23.16 -5.64
C ALA A 192 -25.77 23.46 -5.94
N THR A 193 -26.67 23.27 -4.96
CA THR A 193 -28.12 23.41 -5.17
C THR A 193 -28.70 24.72 -4.66
N GLY A 194 -27.98 25.43 -3.78
CA GLY A 194 -28.49 26.61 -3.06
C GLY A 194 -29.58 26.29 -2.03
N LYS A 195 -29.88 25.01 -1.78
CA LYS A 195 -30.90 24.57 -0.82
C LYS A 195 -30.24 23.99 0.42
N LYS A 196 -30.85 24.22 1.59
CA LYS A 196 -30.44 23.54 2.81
C LYS A 196 -30.77 22.06 2.74
N PHE A 197 -29.86 21.23 3.26
CA PHE A 197 -30.04 19.79 3.26
C PHE A 197 -31.31 19.38 4.00
N GLU A 198 -31.57 19.98 5.16
CA GLU A 198 -32.76 19.73 5.98
C GLU A 198 -34.09 20.17 5.33
N GLU A 199 -34.03 21.11 4.38
CA GLU A 199 -35.20 21.58 3.63
C GLU A 199 -35.49 20.74 2.38
N SER A 200 -34.60 19.79 2.06
CA SER A 200 -34.76 18.90 0.91
C SER A 200 -35.79 17.81 1.19
N SER A 201 -36.37 17.25 0.13
CA SER A 201 -37.31 16.13 0.26
C SER A 201 -36.63 14.94 0.95
N GLU A 202 -37.43 14.12 1.63
CA GLU A 202 -36.95 12.90 2.29
C GLU A 202 -36.16 12.00 1.33
N GLU A 203 -36.64 11.83 0.09
CA GLU A 203 -35.96 11.05 -0.95
C GLU A 203 -34.55 11.57 -1.26
N VAL A 204 -34.38 12.89 -1.37
CA VAL A 204 -33.07 13.50 -1.62
C VAL A 204 -32.15 13.31 -0.42
N ARG A 205 -32.66 13.52 0.80
CA ARG A 205 -31.87 13.29 2.03
C ARG A 205 -31.41 11.84 2.11
N GLN A 206 -32.31 10.88 1.91
CA GLN A 206 -31.99 9.46 1.88
C GLN A 206 -30.97 9.11 0.79
N GLY A 207 -31.09 9.68 -0.40
CA GLY A 207 -30.13 9.48 -1.49
C GLY A 207 -28.72 9.96 -1.14
N VAL A 208 -28.58 11.12 -0.49
CA VAL A 208 -27.29 11.63 -0.02
C VAL A 208 -26.72 10.72 1.08
N GLU A 209 -27.51 10.30 2.07
CA GLU A 209 -27.05 9.40 3.13
C GLU A 209 -26.62 8.02 2.62
N ALA A 210 -27.37 7.47 1.66
CA ALA A 210 -27.02 6.24 0.98
C ALA A 210 -25.69 6.40 0.25
N GLY A 211 -25.53 7.47 -0.53
CA GLY A 211 -24.27 7.77 -1.22
C GLY A 211 -23.08 7.92 -0.28
N VAL A 212 -23.25 8.61 0.86
CA VAL A 212 -22.23 8.73 1.90
C VAL A 212 -21.82 7.36 2.44
N THR A 213 -22.80 6.48 2.66
CA THR A 213 -22.56 5.12 3.15
C THR A 213 -21.83 4.27 2.12
N ASP A 214 -22.29 4.27 0.87
CA ASP A 214 -21.70 3.50 -0.21
C ASP A 214 -20.23 3.87 -0.43
N PHE A 215 -19.94 5.18 -0.52
CA PHE A 215 -18.58 5.67 -0.63
C PHE A 215 -17.72 5.26 0.56
N TRP A 216 -18.20 5.48 1.78
CA TRP A 216 -17.42 5.16 2.97
C TRP A 216 -17.09 3.67 3.08
N THR A 217 -18.03 2.80 2.71
CA THR A 217 -17.81 1.35 2.65
C THR A 217 -16.70 1.01 1.67
N VAL A 218 -16.66 1.64 0.49
CA VAL A 218 -15.59 1.43 -0.49
C VAL A 218 -14.25 1.96 0.04
N PHE A 219 -14.21 3.13 0.68
CA PHE A 219 -12.97 3.70 1.24
C PHE A 219 -12.36 2.76 2.29
N GLU A 220 -13.18 2.24 3.20
CA GLU A 220 -12.74 1.25 4.18
C GLU A 220 -12.33 -0.07 3.55
N ALA A 221 -13.03 -0.53 2.50
CA ALA A 221 -12.69 -1.77 1.82
C ALA A 221 -11.32 -1.67 1.13
N VAL A 222 -11.04 -0.55 0.44
CA VAL A 222 -9.72 -0.27 -0.14
C VAL A 222 -8.66 -0.25 0.96
N GLY A 223 -8.87 0.54 2.03
CA GLY A 223 -7.90 0.64 3.12
C GLY A 223 -7.66 -0.69 3.85
N LYS A 224 -8.69 -1.52 4.04
CA LYS A 224 -8.55 -2.87 4.62
C LYS A 224 -7.77 -3.79 3.69
N LYS A 225 -8.04 -3.78 2.39
CA LYS A 225 -7.35 -4.62 1.41
C LYS A 225 -5.87 -4.24 1.27
N VAL A 226 -5.51 -2.95 1.41
CA VAL A 226 -4.11 -2.48 1.44
C VAL A 226 -3.32 -3.09 2.60
N LYS A 227 -3.95 -3.28 3.76
CA LYS A 227 -3.33 -3.87 4.96
C LYS A 227 -3.18 -5.38 4.87
N VAL A 228 -3.80 -6.01 3.87
CA VAL A 228 -3.60 -7.43 3.64
C VAL A 228 -2.23 -7.63 3.01
N VAL A 229 -1.29 -8.17 3.78
CA VAL A 229 0.00 -8.58 3.26
C VAL A 229 -0.21 -9.75 2.31
N VAL A 230 -0.10 -9.49 1.00
CA VAL A 230 -0.11 -10.51 -0.04
C VAL A 230 1.32 -10.92 -0.29
N VAL A 231 1.63 -12.17 0.04
CA VAL A 231 2.93 -12.77 -0.23
C VAL A 231 2.81 -13.48 -1.56
N GLU A 232 3.35 -12.86 -2.61
CA GLU A 232 3.44 -13.48 -3.93
C GLU A 232 4.64 -14.44 -3.94
N VAL A 233 4.36 -15.73 -4.14
CA VAL A 233 5.40 -16.76 -4.25
C VAL A 233 5.70 -16.97 -5.73
N GLU A 234 6.92 -16.67 -6.16
CA GLU A 234 7.33 -16.93 -7.54
C GLU A 234 7.38 -18.45 -7.81
N PRO A 235 6.65 -18.94 -8.84
CA PRO A 235 6.56 -20.36 -9.09
C PRO A 235 7.79 -20.82 -9.89
N GLY A 236 8.87 -21.19 -9.20
CA GLY A 236 10.08 -21.70 -9.86
C GLY A 236 11.32 -21.91 -9.00
N SER A 237 11.37 -21.44 -7.75
CA SER A 237 12.53 -21.64 -6.88
C SER A 237 12.24 -22.60 -5.74
N GLN A 238 12.74 -23.83 -5.93
CA GLN A 238 13.23 -24.76 -4.91
C GLN A 238 12.22 -25.71 -4.24
N ASP A 239 12.64 -26.99 -4.20
CA ASP A 239 12.24 -27.98 -3.21
C ASP A 239 12.65 -27.48 -1.81
N GLY A 240 11.88 -26.54 -1.26
CA GLY A 240 12.17 -25.92 0.01
C GLY A 240 10.96 -25.17 0.56
N PRO A 241 10.85 -25.05 1.89
CA PRO A 241 9.81 -24.24 2.48
C PRO A 241 9.96 -22.78 2.07
N ILE A 242 8.87 -22.18 1.56
CA ILE A 242 8.82 -20.74 1.32
C ILE A 242 8.76 -20.07 2.68
N GLU A 243 9.79 -19.33 3.07
CA GLU A 243 9.84 -18.57 4.34
C GLU A 243 9.16 -17.21 4.17
N ILE A 244 8.03 -17.04 4.84
CA ILE A 244 7.24 -15.82 4.83
C ILE A 244 7.43 -15.10 6.15
N SER A 245 8.17 -14.00 6.16
CA SER A 245 8.20 -13.08 7.31
C SER A 245 7.13 -12.02 7.13
N VAL A 246 6.10 -12.02 7.97
CA VAL A 246 5.12 -10.92 8.00
C VAL A 246 5.25 -10.17 9.31
N GLU A 247 5.43 -8.85 9.27
CA GLU A 247 5.31 -7.97 10.42
C GLU A 247 4.08 -7.08 10.23
N ASP A 248 3.18 -7.05 11.21
CA ASP A 248 1.97 -6.23 11.12
C ASP A 248 1.52 -5.75 12.50
N LYS A 249 1.03 -4.49 12.55
CA LYS A 249 0.54 -3.79 13.74
C LYS A 249 -0.97 -3.91 13.85
N PHE A 250 -1.42 -5.07 14.31
CA PHE A 250 -2.85 -5.37 14.45
C PHE A 250 -3.50 -4.84 15.74
N CYS A 251 -2.70 -4.40 16.73
CA CYS A 251 -3.21 -3.80 17.97
C CYS A 251 -2.42 -2.55 18.37
N GLU A 252 -3.04 -1.67 19.17
CA GLU A 252 -2.32 -0.58 19.88
C GLU A 252 -1.14 -1.10 20.70
N CYS A 253 -1.17 -2.41 21.00
CA CYS A 253 -0.23 -3.14 21.80
C CYS A 253 0.88 -3.88 21.05
N GLY A 254 1.16 -3.72 19.73
CA GLY A 254 2.32 -4.42 19.16
C GLY A 254 2.37 -4.81 17.69
N THR A 255 3.50 -5.43 17.32
CA THR A 255 3.71 -6.13 16.04
C THR A 255 3.60 -7.65 16.22
N VAL A 256 2.96 -8.33 15.26
CA VAL A 256 3.03 -9.79 15.13
C VAL A 256 3.99 -10.10 14.01
N SER A 257 5.06 -10.84 14.32
CA SER A 257 5.95 -11.44 13.35
C SER A 257 5.72 -12.95 13.31
N LEU A 258 5.62 -13.52 12.11
CA LEU A 258 5.61 -14.98 11.94
C LEU A 258 6.51 -15.36 10.78
N LYS A 259 7.08 -16.56 10.86
CA LYS A 259 7.70 -17.24 9.73
C LYS A 259 6.78 -18.37 9.29
N ALA A 260 6.11 -18.24 8.15
CA ALA A 260 5.42 -19.39 7.58
C ALA A 260 6.37 -20.12 6.63
N LYS A 261 6.40 -21.45 6.71
CA LYS A 261 7.01 -22.36 5.76
C LYS A 261 5.89 -23.04 4.98
N VAL A 262 5.74 -22.67 3.72
CA VAL A 262 4.72 -23.27 2.85
C VAL A 262 5.34 -24.39 2.02
N PHE A 263 4.80 -25.60 2.18
CA PHE A 263 5.13 -26.79 1.42
C PHE A 263 3.96 -27.09 0.48
N ILE A 264 4.23 -27.11 -0.82
CA ILE A 264 3.24 -27.49 -1.83
C ILE A 264 3.71 -28.82 -2.40
N LYS A 265 3.05 -29.91 -2.00
CA LYS A 265 3.33 -31.22 -2.60
C LYS A 265 2.48 -31.35 -3.84
N ASP A 266 3.13 -31.23 -4.99
CA ASP A 266 2.57 -31.64 -6.27
C ASP A 266 2.50 -33.18 -6.29
N PRO A 267 1.29 -33.79 -6.34
CA PRO A 267 1.17 -35.24 -6.41
C PRO A 267 1.76 -35.85 -7.71
N PHE A 268 2.15 -35.02 -8.69
CA PHE A 268 2.69 -35.45 -9.98
C PHE A 268 4.21 -35.31 -10.13
N GLN A 269 4.91 -34.74 -9.14
CA GLN A 269 6.37 -34.83 -9.07
C GLN A 269 6.76 -35.98 -8.12
N PRO A 270 7.11 -37.18 -8.63
CA PRO A 270 7.89 -38.10 -7.83
C PRO A 270 9.22 -37.42 -7.45
N GLU A 271 9.76 -37.71 -6.27
CA GLU A 271 11.12 -37.33 -5.87
C GLU A 271 12.11 -37.74 -6.97
N VAL A 272 12.42 -36.83 -7.88
CA VAL A 272 13.46 -36.99 -8.88
C VAL A 272 14.41 -35.83 -8.66
N ALA A 273 15.57 -36.15 -8.11
CA ALA A 273 16.69 -35.22 -8.03
C ALA A 273 16.93 -34.62 -9.42
N CYS A 274 16.64 -33.32 -9.58
CA CYS A 274 16.98 -32.59 -10.79
C CYS A 274 18.50 -32.50 -10.92
N LYS A 275 19.07 -33.41 -11.72
CA LYS A 275 20.42 -33.30 -12.26
C LYS A 275 20.30 -32.76 -13.68
N ASP A 276 20.80 -31.55 -13.86
CA ASP A 276 21.14 -30.86 -15.10
C ASP A 276 20.17 -31.00 -16.29
N LEU A 277 19.41 -29.94 -16.59
CA LEU A 277 18.97 -29.72 -17.97
C LEU A 277 19.20 -28.27 -18.42
N VAL A 278 20.13 -28.14 -19.36
CA VAL A 278 20.46 -26.94 -20.12
C VAL A 278 19.55 -26.86 -21.36
N LEU A 279 19.09 -25.65 -21.68
CA LEU A 279 18.26 -25.28 -22.83
C LEU A 279 18.94 -25.55 -24.19
N ASN A 280 18.15 -25.90 -25.23
CA ASN A 280 18.12 -25.11 -26.48
C ASN A 280 17.04 -25.49 -27.53
N SER A 281 16.50 -24.40 -28.11
CA SER A 281 15.92 -24.13 -29.44
C SER A 281 15.29 -25.21 -30.33
N GLY A 282 14.08 -24.90 -30.84
CA GLY A 282 13.74 -25.12 -32.26
C GLY A 282 12.40 -25.79 -32.59
N SER A 283 11.56 -25.03 -33.30
CA SER A 283 10.53 -25.44 -34.29
C SER A 283 9.30 -26.28 -33.87
N ASN A 284 8.14 -25.64 -34.08
CA ASN A 284 6.83 -26.14 -34.52
C ASN A 284 6.55 -27.65 -34.48
N VAL A 285 5.70 -28.06 -33.55
CA VAL A 285 4.74 -29.18 -33.73
C VAL A 285 3.39 -28.71 -33.20
N ARG A 286 2.35 -28.84 -34.03
CA ARG A 286 0.95 -28.83 -33.59
C ARG A 286 0.72 -30.15 -32.86
N ASP A 287 0.52 -30.08 -31.55
CA ASP A 287 -0.22 -31.10 -30.83
C ASP A 287 -1.32 -30.44 -30.02
N THR A 288 -2.55 -30.87 -30.29
CA THR A 288 -3.71 -30.59 -29.48
C THR A 288 -3.52 -31.33 -28.16
N ILE A 289 -3.14 -30.61 -27.10
CA ILE A 289 -3.17 -31.14 -25.74
C ILE A 289 -4.58 -30.94 -25.21
N GLU A 290 -5.37 -32.02 -25.19
CA GLU A 290 -6.55 -32.09 -24.34
C GLU A 290 -6.10 -31.95 -22.88
N TYR A 291 -6.48 -30.84 -22.22
CA TYR A 291 -6.29 -30.69 -20.79
C TYR A 291 -7.22 -31.67 -20.07
N LYS A 292 -6.66 -32.81 -19.65
CA LYS A 292 -7.29 -33.69 -18.68
C LYS A 292 -7.21 -32.99 -17.32
N VAL A 293 -8.35 -32.52 -16.81
CA VAL A 293 -8.52 -31.89 -15.49
C VAL A 293 -7.90 -32.78 -14.39
N ILE A 294 -6.99 -32.26 -13.56
CA ILE A 294 -6.44 -33.04 -12.43
C ILE A 294 -6.37 -32.25 -11.10
N PRO A 295 -7.06 -32.70 -10.03
CA PRO A 295 -6.96 -32.17 -8.66
C PRO A 295 -5.98 -32.99 -7.80
N ASN A 296 -5.55 -32.41 -6.66
CA ASN A 296 -4.93 -33.02 -5.45
C ASN A 296 -3.59 -32.40 -4.98
N TYR A 297 -3.42 -31.08 -4.97
CA TYR A 297 -2.29 -30.48 -4.25
C TYR A 297 -2.48 -30.66 -2.74
N GLU A 298 -1.46 -31.20 -2.05
CA GLU A 298 -1.38 -31.14 -0.58
C GLU A 298 -0.58 -29.90 -0.23
N ILE A 299 -1.25 -28.89 0.33
CA ILE A 299 -0.57 -27.72 0.89
C ILE A 299 -0.39 -27.98 2.38
N ARG A 300 0.86 -28.10 2.80
CA ARG A 300 1.24 -28.12 4.22
C ARG A 300 1.85 -26.77 4.54
N MET A 301 1.34 -26.11 5.56
CA MET A 301 1.96 -24.91 6.10
C MET A 301 2.47 -25.22 7.49
N GLU A 302 3.72 -24.91 7.74
CA GLU A 302 4.29 -24.91 9.09
C GLU A 302 4.50 -23.46 9.49
N LEU A 303 4.04 -23.09 10.67
CA LEU A 303 4.35 -21.79 11.25
C LEU A 303 5.55 -21.99 12.18
N GLU A 304 6.50 -21.08 12.11
CA GLU A 304 7.67 -21.03 12.97
C GLU A 304 7.80 -19.60 13.49
N ASP A 305 8.46 -19.46 14.64
CA ASP A 305 8.86 -18.17 15.20
C ASP A 305 7.72 -17.13 15.21
N ILE A 306 6.53 -17.53 15.67
CA ILE A 306 5.45 -16.56 15.92
C ILE A 306 5.87 -15.73 17.13
N VAL A 307 6.37 -14.54 16.86
CA VAL A 307 6.82 -13.57 17.85
C VAL A 307 5.82 -12.44 17.89
N THR A 308 5.21 -12.21 19.05
CA THR A 308 4.39 -11.02 19.28
C THR A 308 5.18 -10.04 20.15
N ARG A 309 5.44 -8.84 19.62
CA ARG A 309 6.13 -7.78 20.34
C ARG A 309 5.13 -6.75 20.83
N CYS A 310 5.12 -6.45 22.12
CA CYS A 310 4.31 -5.38 22.67
C CYS A 310 5.19 -4.26 23.20
N THR A 311 4.83 -3.03 22.86
CA THR A 311 5.49 -1.82 23.34
C THR A 311 5.36 -1.62 24.85
N GLU A 312 4.39 -2.28 25.50
CA GLU A 312 4.16 -2.20 26.95
C GLU A 312 4.74 -3.40 27.75
N CYS A 313 5.23 -4.45 27.09
CA CYS A 313 5.94 -5.56 27.75
C CYS A 313 7.37 -5.10 28.07
N GLN A 314 7.81 -5.19 29.34
CA GLN A 314 9.13 -4.73 29.80
C GLN A 314 10.31 -5.34 29.03
N ASP A 315 10.13 -6.55 28.47
CA ASP A 315 11.15 -7.28 27.70
C ASP A 315 10.90 -7.27 26.18
N GLY A 316 9.88 -6.52 25.70
CA GLY A 316 9.56 -6.40 24.28
C GLY A 316 8.93 -7.62 23.62
N GLU A 317 8.85 -8.77 24.31
CA GLU A 317 8.18 -9.99 23.87
C GLU A 317 7.01 -10.27 24.82
N CYS A 318 5.78 -10.41 24.31
CA CYS A 318 4.72 -11.02 25.08
C CYS A 318 4.46 -12.40 24.49
N ALA A 319 4.42 -13.45 25.30
CA ALA A 319 3.93 -14.74 24.85
C ALA A 319 2.40 -14.67 24.69
N PRO A 320 1.83 -15.00 23.53
CA PRO A 320 0.38 -15.10 23.41
C PRO A 320 -0.11 -16.22 24.33
N LYS A 321 -1.23 -16.04 25.03
CA LYS A 321 -1.80 -17.05 25.94
C LYS A 321 -2.53 -18.17 25.18
N GLU A 322 -3.11 -17.81 24.05
CA GLU A 322 -3.86 -18.69 23.15
C GLU A 322 -3.52 -18.23 21.74
N VAL A 323 -3.15 -19.16 20.84
CA VAL A 323 -3.00 -18.88 19.42
C VAL A 323 -3.98 -19.76 18.67
N GLN A 324 -4.98 -19.14 18.07
CA GLN A 324 -5.90 -19.84 17.17
C GLN A 324 -5.52 -19.52 15.74
N ILE A 325 -5.18 -20.57 14.98
CA ILE A 325 -4.90 -20.48 13.55
C ILE A 325 -6.08 -21.08 12.81
N SER A 326 -6.67 -20.29 11.91
CA SER A 326 -7.68 -20.80 10.97
C SER A 326 -7.22 -20.59 9.54
N PHE A 327 -7.40 -21.63 8.73
CA PHE A 327 -7.14 -21.62 7.30
C PHE A 327 -8.46 -21.54 6.55
N ASP A 328 -8.71 -20.43 5.87
CA ASP A 328 -9.82 -20.30 4.94
C ASP A 328 -9.28 -20.23 3.51
N SER A 329 -9.98 -20.85 2.58
CA SER A 329 -9.65 -20.77 1.16
C SER A 329 -10.89 -20.34 0.41
N GLU A 330 -10.75 -19.28 -0.38
CA GLU A 330 -11.89 -18.66 -1.05
C GLU A 330 -12.61 -19.68 -1.95
N GLY A 331 -13.88 -19.96 -1.63
CA GLY A 331 -14.71 -20.91 -2.39
C GLY A 331 -14.61 -22.39 -2.00
N MET A 332 -13.92 -22.76 -0.91
CA MET A 332 -13.93 -24.13 -0.37
C MET A 332 -14.27 -24.16 1.11
N LYS A 333 -15.07 -25.15 1.52
CA LYS A 333 -15.35 -25.39 2.95
C LYS A 333 -14.17 -26.13 3.56
N SER A 334 -13.32 -25.44 4.32
CA SER A 334 -12.39 -26.05 5.27
C SER A 334 -13.01 -26.00 6.67
N ASN A 335 -12.90 -27.09 7.43
CA ASN A 335 -13.36 -27.16 8.84
C ASN A 335 -12.18 -27.35 9.80
N ASN A 336 -11.01 -26.79 9.46
CA ASN A 336 -9.80 -27.00 10.26
C ASN A 336 -9.56 -25.77 11.16
N LYS A 337 -9.86 -25.94 12.45
CA LYS A 337 -9.41 -25.05 13.52
C LYS A 337 -8.47 -25.84 14.41
N GLU A 338 -7.26 -25.34 14.61
CA GLU A 338 -6.30 -25.91 15.55
C GLU A 338 -6.06 -24.87 16.66
N GLU A 339 -6.35 -25.24 17.90
CA GLU A 339 -6.01 -24.45 19.08
C GLU A 339 -4.65 -24.91 19.59
N VAL A 340 -3.71 -23.97 19.71
CA VAL A 340 -2.34 -24.26 20.18
C VAL A 340 -2.06 -23.45 21.43
N THR A 341 -1.64 -24.14 22.50
CA THR A 341 -1.20 -23.53 23.76
C THR A 341 0.32 -23.44 23.75
N PRO A 342 0.92 -22.25 23.87
CA PRO A 342 2.38 -22.11 23.84
C PRO A 342 3.03 -22.57 25.15
N GLU A 343 4.17 -23.25 25.05
CA GLU A 343 5.11 -23.45 26.17
C GLU A 343 5.95 -22.18 26.38
N GLU A 344 6.23 -21.83 27.63
CA GLU A 344 6.80 -20.54 28.05
C GLU A 344 8.12 -20.19 27.33
N GLY A 345 8.15 -19.00 26.70
CA GLY A 345 9.38 -18.26 26.43
C GLY A 345 10.06 -18.42 25.06
N LYS A 346 9.56 -19.25 24.14
CA LYS A 346 9.90 -19.26 22.69
C LYS A 346 8.97 -20.22 21.99
N ALA A 347 7.92 -19.70 21.37
CA ALA A 347 6.90 -20.54 20.77
C ALA A 347 7.35 -21.06 19.38
N LYS A 348 8.12 -22.15 19.36
CA LYS A 348 8.19 -23.00 18.16
C LYS A 348 6.86 -23.73 18.02
N MET A 349 5.90 -23.09 17.35
CA MET A 349 4.54 -23.60 17.18
C MET A 349 4.38 -24.31 15.83
N ALA A 350 4.68 -25.60 15.77
CA ALA A 350 4.34 -26.40 14.59
C ALA A 350 2.84 -26.73 14.59
N ALA A 351 2.00 -25.85 14.05
CA ALA A 351 0.63 -26.19 13.68
C ALA A 351 0.65 -26.97 12.35
N ARG A 352 -0.06 -28.09 12.27
CA ARG A 352 -0.11 -28.92 11.05
C ARG A 352 -1.54 -28.99 10.55
N THR A 353 -1.87 -28.12 9.62
CA THR A 353 -3.11 -28.24 8.87
C THR A 353 -2.86 -28.84 7.49
N VAL A 354 -3.56 -29.93 7.19
CA VAL A 354 -3.65 -30.51 5.85
C VAL A 354 -5.02 -30.14 5.29
N THR A 355 -5.04 -29.24 4.31
CA THR A 355 -6.27 -28.88 3.59
C THR A 355 -6.26 -29.58 2.24
N ASN A 356 -7.14 -30.56 2.06
CA ASN A 356 -7.38 -31.16 0.75
C ASN A 356 -8.26 -30.20 -0.07
N LEU A 357 -7.69 -29.60 -1.11
CA LEU A 357 -8.42 -28.76 -2.05
C LEU A 357 -9.40 -29.65 -2.85
N GLY A 358 -10.66 -29.67 -2.43
CA GLY A 358 -11.72 -30.44 -3.08
C GLY A 358 -12.00 -29.96 -4.51
N ARG A 359 -12.59 -30.84 -5.34
CA ARG A 359 -13.01 -30.49 -6.71
C ARG A 359 -14.11 -29.43 -6.68
N THR A 360 -13.83 -28.21 -7.15
CA THR A 360 -14.87 -27.24 -7.52
C THR A 360 -14.72 -26.84 -8.99
N LYS A 361 -15.80 -26.99 -9.78
CA LYS A 361 -15.83 -26.70 -11.23
C LYS A 361 -15.61 -25.22 -11.59
N LYS A 362 -15.64 -24.31 -10.60
CA LYS A 362 -15.41 -22.86 -10.76
C LYS A 362 -13.97 -22.44 -10.46
N ALA A 363 -13.11 -23.36 -10.00
CA ALA A 363 -11.76 -23.06 -9.56
C ALA A 363 -10.68 -23.31 -10.64
N GLU A 364 -11.05 -23.40 -11.92
CA GLU A 364 -10.10 -23.77 -12.98
C GLU A 364 -9.14 -22.65 -13.39
N GLU A 365 -9.41 -21.38 -13.03
CA GLU A 365 -8.58 -20.23 -13.48
C GLU A 365 -8.11 -19.28 -12.36
N SER A 366 -8.55 -19.47 -11.12
CA SER A 366 -8.23 -18.55 -10.01
C SER A 366 -7.03 -19.04 -9.18
N PRO A 367 -6.16 -18.13 -8.71
CA PRO A 367 -5.09 -18.47 -7.76
C PRO A 367 -5.68 -19.03 -6.46
N VAL A 368 -4.93 -19.90 -5.78
CA VAL A 368 -5.35 -20.41 -4.46
C VAL A 368 -4.99 -19.35 -3.42
N ARG A 369 -6.00 -18.69 -2.85
CA ARG A 369 -5.85 -17.77 -1.73
C ARG A 369 -6.00 -18.55 -0.43
N LEU A 370 -4.99 -18.49 0.43
CA LEU A 370 -4.99 -19.04 1.78
C LEU A 370 -5.03 -17.90 2.78
N PHE A 371 -6.07 -17.84 3.59
CA PHE A 371 -6.15 -16.89 4.69
C PHE A 371 -5.67 -17.53 5.98
N ILE A 372 -4.62 -16.99 6.57
CA ILE A 372 -4.14 -17.37 7.90
C ILE A 372 -4.69 -16.32 8.85
N THR A 373 -5.61 -16.70 9.73
CA THR A 373 -6.00 -15.81 10.83
C THR A 373 -5.31 -16.27 12.10
N VAL A 374 -4.47 -15.42 12.67
CA VAL A 374 -3.82 -15.63 13.97
C VAL A 374 -4.60 -14.81 14.99
N THR A 375 -5.35 -15.49 15.85
CA THR A 375 -6.01 -14.84 16.99
C THR A 375 -5.18 -15.07 18.24
N TYR A 376 -4.85 -14.01 18.98
CA TYR A 376 -4.11 -14.14 20.23
C TYR A 376 -4.67 -13.31 21.38
N VAL A 377 -4.36 -13.76 22.60
CA VAL A 377 -4.72 -13.10 23.86
C VAL A 377 -3.42 -12.78 24.60
N CYS A 378 -3.17 -11.51 24.91
CA CYS A 378 -1.99 -11.11 25.68
C CYS A 378 -2.08 -11.64 27.14
N ALA A 379 -1.00 -12.22 27.65
CA ALA A 379 -0.99 -12.88 28.96
C ALA A 379 -0.87 -11.90 30.15
N SER A 380 -0.43 -10.65 29.93
CA SER A 380 -0.13 -9.71 31.00
C SER A 380 -1.22 -8.63 31.18
N ASP A 381 -1.50 -8.35 32.45
CA ASP A 381 -2.46 -7.39 33.00
C ASP A 381 -2.03 -5.87 32.99
N PRO A 382 -0.94 -5.38 32.32
CA PRO A 382 -0.72 -3.94 32.19
C PRO A 382 -1.62 -3.28 31.13
N CYS A 383 -2.07 -4.00 30.09
CA CYS A 383 -3.02 -3.49 29.10
C CYS A 383 -4.45 -3.50 29.67
N LYS A 384 -4.70 -2.74 30.74
CA LYS A 384 -6.00 -2.70 31.42
C LYS A 384 -7.10 -2.16 30.52
N SER A 385 -8.01 -3.04 30.10
CA SER A 385 -9.46 -2.97 30.40
C SER A 385 -10.34 -3.72 29.40
N ARG A 386 -9.78 -4.41 28.40
CA ARG A 386 -10.54 -5.34 27.57
C ARG A 386 -9.74 -6.59 27.25
N SER A 387 -10.36 -7.75 27.44
CA SER A 387 -9.93 -9.02 26.89
C SER A 387 -10.09 -9.02 25.35
N ASP A 388 -9.48 -8.05 24.68
CA ASP A 388 -9.63 -7.89 23.25
C ASP A 388 -8.76 -8.93 22.57
N LYS A 389 -9.42 -9.95 22.01
CA LYS A 389 -8.78 -10.91 21.11
C LYS A 389 -8.21 -10.12 19.92
N CYS A 390 -6.90 -10.07 19.82
CA CYS A 390 -6.24 -9.48 18.67
C CYS A 390 -6.33 -10.48 17.51
N LYS A 391 -6.69 -10.00 16.32
CA LYS A 391 -6.79 -10.83 15.11
C LYS A 391 -5.91 -10.25 14.02
N ALA A 392 -4.90 -11.03 13.64
CA ALA A 392 -4.09 -10.80 12.46
C ALA A 392 -4.60 -11.68 11.32
N LYS A 393 -4.86 -11.12 10.14
CA LYS A 393 -5.27 -11.89 8.96
C LYS A 393 -4.25 -11.70 7.84
N PHE A 394 -3.62 -12.79 7.45
CA PHE A 394 -2.63 -12.85 6.37
C PHE A 394 -3.26 -13.53 5.14
N GLU A 395 -2.98 -13.04 3.94
CA GLU A 395 -3.42 -13.66 2.68
C GLU A 395 -2.19 -14.15 1.91
N VAL A 396 -2.04 -15.46 1.81
CA VAL A 396 -1.01 -16.08 0.97
C VAL A 396 -1.66 -16.43 -0.35
N THR A 397 -1.21 -15.80 -1.43
CA THR A 397 -1.71 -16.08 -2.78
C THR A 397 -0.72 -16.98 -3.51
N ILE A 398 -1.14 -18.21 -3.81
CA ILE A 398 -0.35 -19.16 -4.59
C ILE A 398 -0.82 -19.06 -6.05
N PRO A 399 0.00 -18.53 -6.97
CA PRO A 399 -0.35 -18.52 -8.38
C PRO A 399 -0.43 -19.96 -8.90
N ARG A 400 -1.49 -20.29 -9.65
CA ARG A 400 -1.53 -21.55 -10.41
C ARG A 400 -0.78 -21.36 -11.73
N LYS A 401 0.14 -22.28 -12.03
CA LYS A 401 0.79 -22.37 -13.34
C LYS A 401 -0.16 -22.91 -14.40
#